data_AF-A0A7D5EYL1-F1
#
_entry.id   AF-A0A7D5EYL1-F1
#
_cell.length_a   1.000
_cell.length_b   1.000
_cell.length_c   1.000
_cell.angle_alpha   90.00
_cell.angle_beta   90.00
_cell.angle_gamma   90.00
#
_symmetry.space_group_name_H-M   'P 1'
#
loop_
_entity.id
_entity.type
_entity.pdbx_description
1 polymer ?
#
loop_
_entity_poly.entity_id
_entity_poly.type
_entity_poly.pdbx_seq_one_letter_code
_entity_poly.pdbx_strand_id
1 'polypeptide(L)'
;MGVLLVANPRSGTSVVRPDPMPEIRRRLPAARIEMLGDSSIDDIVGAAMAGEPPVALAVLGGDGSVSRAAQLARRHGLPLLVLPGGTFNHFARAAGLETVTAALDAFAAGTLRTAAVAEVAVDDGEPITVLNAVSLGAYPELLAEREKRTSLGKWWGGAVAAWREIQGAHRIEVVRDGRRAVVWSVFAGIGHGDPRRIAMMQRSDLDDAVLDLRVHHARGTRLRAVASLAFGRRMLALMRALRLLPPASDLERIVASSVELTVRPGDAPAVFAHDGEIAEAPATGFRLRLRTVSDGLRVYAPAGAARAASEG
;
A
#
# COMPACT_ATOMS: atom_id res chain seq x y z
N MET A 1 19.37 10.84 23.15
CA MET A 1 18.15 10.15 22.70
C MET A 1 18.13 10.15 21.18
N GLY A 2 18.42 9.00 20.56
CA GLY A 2 18.73 8.91 19.13
C GLY A 2 17.53 8.58 18.25
N VAL A 3 17.57 9.08 17.01
CA VAL A 3 16.74 8.60 15.90
C VAL A 3 17.48 7.43 15.25
N LEU A 4 16.79 6.33 14.94
CA LEU A 4 17.32 5.30 14.05
C LEU A 4 16.80 5.58 12.63
N LEU A 5 17.68 5.92 11.70
CA LEU A 5 17.33 6.04 10.29
C LEU A 5 17.75 4.77 9.54
N VAL A 6 16.79 4.07 8.94
CA VAL A 6 17.04 2.99 7.98
C VAL A 6 16.89 3.53 6.56
N ALA A 7 17.96 3.50 5.76
CA ALA A 7 17.98 4.02 4.40
C ALA A 7 18.05 2.90 3.37
N ASN A 8 17.12 2.88 2.41
CA ASN A 8 17.07 1.93 1.31
C ASN A 8 17.67 2.53 0.03
N PRO A 9 18.94 2.25 -0.31
CA PRO A 9 19.59 2.83 -1.49
C PRO A 9 18.99 2.34 -2.82
N ARG A 10 18.23 1.23 -2.80
CA ARG A 10 17.58 0.67 -3.99
C ARG A 10 16.25 1.37 -4.33
N SER A 11 15.72 2.19 -3.44
CA SER A 11 14.48 2.93 -3.67
C SER A 11 14.68 4.08 -4.66
N GLY A 12 13.71 4.30 -5.56
CA GLY A 12 13.66 5.51 -6.40
C GLY A 12 14.74 5.63 -7.49
N THR A 13 15.49 4.56 -7.78
CA THR A 13 16.56 4.53 -8.81
C THR A 13 16.11 4.88 -10.22
N SER A 14 14.80 4.89 -10.48
CA SER A 14 14.18 5.32 -11.74
C SER A 14 13.98 6.84 -11.87
N VAL A 15 14.28 7.62 -10.82
CA VAL A 15 14.09 9.08 -10.81
C VAL A 15 15.40 9.74 -10.40
N VAL A 16 15.91 10.66 -11.22
CA VAL A 16 17.10 11.45 -10.88
C VAL A 16 16.73 12.45 -9.78
N ARG A 17 17.33 12.31 -8.60
CA ARG A 17 17.19 13.23 -7.47
C ARG A 17 18.55 13.50 -6.85
N PRO A 18 18.79 14.69 -6.29
CA PRO A 18 19.97 14.94 -5.46
C PRO A 18 20.02 13.93 -4.31
N ASP A 19 21.21 13.44 -3.97
CA ASP A 19 21.41 12.59 -2.79
C ASP A 19 20.97 13.37 -1.53
N PRO A 20 19.96 12.91 -0.77
CA PRO A 20 19.49 13.60 0.42
C PRO A 20 20.40 13.40 1.64
N MET A 21 21.36 12.45 1.59
CA MET A 21 22.18 12.08 2.74
C MET A 21 22.99 13.22 3.35
N PRO A 22 23.61 14.16 2.59
CA PRO A 22 24.29 15.30 3.17
C PRO A 22 23.37 16.22 4.00
N GLU A 23 22.13 16.42 3.55
CA GLU A 23 21.14 17.21 4.30
C GLU A 23 20.69 16.47 5.56
N ILE A 24 20.39 15.17 5.42
CA ILE A 24 19.99 14.31 6.54
C ILE A 24 21.06 14.31 7.63
N ARG A 25 22.33 14.09 7.28
CA ARG A 25 23.45 14.10 8.26
C ARG A 25 23.61 15.44 8.95
N ARG A 26 23.42 16.54 8.22
CA ARG A 26 23.50 17.90 8.79
C ARG A 26 22.35 18.17 9.78
N ARG A 27 21.14 17.72 9.48
CA ARG A 27 19.94 18.01 10.28
C ARG A 27 19.67 16.99 11.38
N LEU A 28 20.19 15.78 11.26
CA LEU A 28 20.08 14.70 12.23
C LEU A 28 21.47 14.22 12.67
N PRO A 29 22.31 15.09 13.27
CA PRO A 29 23.71 14.74 13.59
C PRO A 29 23.84 13.63 14.64
N ALA A 30 22.81 13.42 15.47
CA ALA A 30 22.76 12.37 16.49
C ALA A 30 21.99 11.12 16.04
N ALA A 31 21.55 11.04 14.77
CA ALA A 31 20.87 9.85 14.28
C ALA A 31 21.86 8.72 14.01
N ARG A 32 21.50 7.51 14.43
CA ARG A 32 22.15 6.29 13.94
C ARG A 32 21.57 5.99 12.56
N ILE A 33 22.43 5.99 11.54
CA ILE A 33 22.03 5.77 10.15
C ILE A 33 22.52 4.40 9.72
N GLU A 34 21.60 3.53 9.34
CA GLU A 34 21.85 2.18 8.85
C GLU A 34 21.40 2.07 7.39
N MET A 35 22.31 1.65 6.51
CA MET A 35 22.00 1.43 5.09
C MET A 35 21.54 -0.02 4.90
N LEU A 36 20.44 -0.22 4.18
CA LEU A 36 20.00 -1.55 3.80
C LEU A 36 20.97 -2.17 2.79
N GLY A 37 21.75 -3.13 3.28
CA GLY A 37 22.53 -4.08 2.48
C GLY A 37 21.79 -5.42 2.39
N ASP A 38 22.43 -6.48 2.90
CA ASP A 38 21.86 -7.83 2.97
C ASP A 38 20.91 -8.03 4.16
N SER A 39 21.02 -7.17 5.19
CA SER A 39 20.11 -7.17 6.34
C SER A 39 18.72 -6.66 5.97
N SER A 40 17.69 -7.18 6.62
CA SER A 40 16.32 -6.65 6.52
C SER A 40 16.10 -5.44 7.44
N ILE A 41 15.03 -4.69 7.21
CA ILE A 41 14.61 -3.60 8.13
C ILE A 41 14.33 -4.18 9.52
N ASP A 42 13.78 -5.39 9.60
CA ASP A 42 13.53 -6.09 10.86
C ASP A 42 14.80 -6.37 11.64
N ASP A 43 15.84 -6.87 10.98
CA ASP A 43 17.10 -7.20 11.65
C ASP A 43 17.73 -5.94 12.24
N ILE A 44 17.74 -4.85 11.46
CA ILE A 44 18.28 -3.55 11.88
C ILE A 44 17.49 -3.00 13.07
N VAL A 45 16.15 -2.96 12.97
CA VAL A 45 15.30 -2.43 14.05
C VAL A 45 15.32 -3.35 15.27
N GLY A 46 15.32 -4.67 15.09
CA GLY A 46 15.42 -5.64 16.18
C GLY A 46 16.71 -5.50 16.96
N ALA A 47 17.86 -5.42 16.27
CA ALA A 47 19.16 -5.17 16.90
C ALA A 47 19.20 -3.81 17.62
N ALA A 48 18.59 -2.79 17.02
CA ALA A 48 18.46 -1.47 17.62
C ALA A 48 17.64 -1.45 18.91
N MET A 49 16.53 -2.19 18.95
CA MET A 49 15.65 -2.29 20.11
C MET A 49 16.24 -3.16 21.24
N ALA A 50 17.13 -4.10 20.92
CA ALA A 50 17.84 -4.92 21.90
C ALA A 50 19.01 -4.18 22.57
N GLY A 51 19.54 -3.13 21.94
CA GLY A 51 20.61 -2.27 22.47
C GLY A 51 20.07 -1.05 23.20
N GLU A 52 20.55 0.15 22.85
CA GLU A 52 19.93 1.41 23.26
C GLU A 52 18.76 1.74 22.32
N PRO A 53 17.50 1.63 22.79
CA PRO A 53 16.34 1.80 21.93
C PRO A 53 16.25 3.25 21.41
N PRO A 54 15.99 3.45 20.11
CA PRO A 54 15.77 4.79 19.58
C PRO A 54 14.45 5.38 20.11
N VAL A 55 14.36 6.72 20.12
CA VAL A 55 13.10 7.42 20.48
C VAL A 55 12.17 7.62 19.29
N ALA A 56 12.69 7.48 18.07
CA ALA A 56 11.93 7.55 16.83
C ALA A 56 12.59 6.66 15.78
N LEU A 57 11.74 6.04 14.94
CA LEU A 57 12.19 5.31 13.76
C LEU A 57 12.05 6.23 12.54
N ALA A 58 13.12 6.39 11.77
CA ALA A 58 13.13 7.09 10.51
C ALA A 58 13.40 6.11 9.36
N VAL A 59 12.77 6.34 8.22
CA VAL A 59 12.99 5.53 7.02
C VAL A 59 13.18 6.42 5.80
N LEU A 60 14.25 6.19 5.05
CA LEU A 60 14.46 6.76 3.71
C LEU A 60 14.22 5.67 2.67
N GLY A 61 13.09 5.72 1.97
CA GLY A 61 12.74 4.68 1.00
C GLY A 61 11.40 4.90 0.30
N GLY A 62 11.00 3.92 -0.50
CA GLY A 62 9.67 3.88 -1.14
C GLY A 62 8.60 3.21 -0.28
N ASP A 63 7.41 3.00 -0.85
CA ASP A 63 6.21 2.57 -0.14
C ASP A 63 6.39 1.25 0.64
N GLY A 64 7.07 0.24 0.09
CA GLY A 64 7.35 -1.01 0.80
C GLY A 64 8.25 -0.82 2.03
N SER A 65 9.30 0.00 1.94
CA SER A 65 10.15 0.34 3.10
C SER A 65 9.38 1.13 4.16
N VAL A 66 8.51 2.04 3.73
CA VAL A 66 7.64 2.81 4.64
C VAL A 66 6.61 1.92 5.33
N SER A 67 5.95 1.02 4.60
CA SER A 67 5.00 0.04 5.16
C SER A 67 5.68 -0.84 6.21
N ARG A 68 6.87 -1.36 5.90
CA ARG A 68 7.61 -2.19 6.85
C ARG A 68 8.07 -1.42 8.09
N ALA A 69 8.59 -0.21 7.90
CA ALA A 69 8.96 0.65 9.02
C ALA A 69 7.75 1.03 9.88
N ALA A 70 6.57 1.24 9.29
CA ALA A 70 5.35 1.52 10.03
C ALA A 70 4.90 0.32 10.89
N GLN A 71 4.95 -0.91 10.36
CA GLN A 71 4.69 -2.13 11.16
C GLN A 71 5.58 -2.17 12.41
N LEU A 72 6.88 -1.91 12.23
CA LEU A 72 7.86 -1.95 13.32
C LEU A 72 7.70 -0.78 14.30
N ALA A 73 7.41 0.43 13.79
CA ALA A 73 7.10 1.59 14.60
C ALA A 73 5.90 1.34 15.50
N ARG A 74 4.83 0.73 14.97
CA ARG A 74 3.65 0.34 15.76
C ARG A 74 3.98 -0.73 16.79
N ARG A 75 4.67 -1.79 16.38
CA ARG A 75 5.09 -2.89 17.26
C ARG A 75 5.90 -2.40 18.47
N HIS A 76 6.77 -1.42 18.27
CA HIS A 76 7.67 -0.89 19.30
C HIS A 76 7.19 0.44 19.92
N GLY A 77 6.00 0.94 19.55
CA GLY A 77 5.46 2.20 20.07
C GLY A 77 6.24 3.45 19.67
N LEU A 78 7.03 3.41 18.60
CA LEU A 78 7.87 4.52 18.14
C LEU A 78 7.10 5.46 17.19
N PRO A 79 7.29 6.79 17.28
CA PRO A 79 6.90 7.70 16.20
C PRO A 79 7.75 7.45 14.96
N LEU A 80 7.13 7.60 13.78
CA LEU A 80 7.75 7.36 12.48
C LEU A 80 8.09 8.68 11.78
N LEU A 81 9.32 8.82 11.31
CA LEU A 81 9.77 9.86 10.39
C LEU A 81 9.93 9.26 8.99
N VAL A 82 9.08 9.69 8.05
CA VAL A 82 9.13 9.20 6.66
C VAL A 82 9.89 10.19 5.78
N LEU A 83 11.03 9.75 5.22
CA LEU A 83 11.81 10.50 4.24
C LEU A 83 11.52 9.90 2.85
N PRO A 84 10.80 10.62 1.95
CA PRO A 84 10.32 10.04 0.70
C PRO A 84 11.47 9.77 -0.29
N GLY A 85 11.82 8.49 -0.48
CA GLY A 85 12.89 8.04 -1.37
C GLY A 85 12.41 7.21 -2.58
N GLY A 86 11.11 6.90 -2.67
CA GLY A 86 10.54 6.10 -3.75
C GLY A 86 9.96 6.91 -4.91
N THR A 87 9.41 6.18 -5.89
CA THR A 87 8.76 6.76 -7.08
C THR A 87 7.38 7.32 -6.76
N PHE A 88 6.54 6.57 -6.02
CA PHE A 88 5.15 6.94 -5.77
C PHE A 88 4.92 7.63 -4.41
N ASN A 89 5.49 7.09 -3.32
CA ASN A 89 5.47 7.64 -1.97
C ASN A 89 4.04 7.98 -1.49
N HIS A 90 3.10 7.06 -1.68
CA HIS A 90 1.67 7.26 -1.42
C HIS A 90 1.39 7.71 0.01
N PHE A 91 1.93 7.00 1.01
CA PHE A 91 1.74 7.36 2.41
C PHE A 91 2.35 8.72 2.74
N ALA A 92 3.57 8.99 2.27
CA ALA A 92 4.28 10.24 2.52
C ALA A 92 3.52 11.44 1.93
N ARG A 93 3.01 11.32 0.69
CA ARG A 93 2.21 12.37 0.05
C ARG A 93 0.91 12.65 0.80
N ALA A 94 0.20 11.60 1.24
CA ALA A 94 -0.98 11.77 2.08
C ALA A 94 -0.67 12.45 3.42
N ALA A 95 0.56 12.28 3.94
CA ALA A 95 1.04 12.98 5.13
C ALA A 95 1.56 14.40 4.87
N GLY A 96 1.52 14.92 3.63
CA GLY A 96 2.11 16.21 3.27
C GLY A 96 3.65 16.18 3.20
N LEU A 97 4.26 15.00 3.15
CA LEU A 97 5.70 14.77 3.10
C LEU A 97 6.16 14.56 1.66
N GLU A 98 6.09 15.62 0.85
CA GLU A 98 6.47 15.55 -0.57
C GLU A 98 7.99 15.51 -0.79
N THR A 99 8.77 16.04 0.16
CA THR A 99 10.23 16.14 0.08
C THR A 99 10.90 15.71 1.38
N VAL A 100 12.16 15.29 1.29
CA VAL A 100 13.00 15.00 2.46
C VAL A 100 13.11 16.24 3.37
N THR A 101 13.29 17.42 2.79
CA THR A 101 13.35 18.68 3.53
C THR A 101 12.08 18.93 4.34
N ALA A 102 10.90 18.76 3.74
CA ALA A 102 9.62 18.93 4.44
C ALA A 102 9.46 17.96 5.62
N ALA A 103 9.93 16.71 5.46
CA ALA A 103 9.93 15.73 6.54
C ALA A 103 10.91 16.11 7.68
N LEU A 104 12.09 16.61 7.34
CA LEU A 104 13.06 17.08 8.32
C LEU A 104 12.58 18.36 9.02
N ASP A 105 11.84 19.23 8.35
CA ASP A 105 11.18 20.41 8.94
C ASP A 105 10.12 20.00 9.96
N ALA A 106 9.23 19.07 9.60
CA ALA A 106 8.24 18.53 10.52
C ALA A 106 8.88 17.87 11.75
N PHE A 107 9.96 17.12 11.54
CA PHE A 107 10.73 16.51 12.64
C PHE A 107 11.37 17.56 13.55
N ALA A 108 12.04 18.56 12.97
CA ALA A 108 12.69 19.64 13.73
C ALA A 108 11.69 20.50 14.52
N ALA A 109 10.49 20.70 13.98
CA ALA A 109 9.39 21.37 14.67
C ALA A 109 8.75 20.50 15.77
N GLY A 110 9.04 19.19 15.82
CA GLY A 110 8.42 18.25 16.75
C GLY A 110 6.94 17.97 16.44
N THR A 111 6.48 18.26 15.22
CA THR A 111 5.07 18.15 14.85
C THR A 111 4.70 16.69 14.60
N LEU A 112 4.00 16.10 15.55
CA LEU A 112 3.46 14.74 15.45
C LEU A 112 1.98 14.78 15.09
N ARG A 113 1.59 13.94 14.13
CA ARG A 113 0.20 13.62 13.81
C ARG A 113 -0.06 12.15 14.09
N THR A 114 -1.30 11.82 14.44
CA THR A 114 -1.78 10.45 14.33
C THR A 114 -2.20 10.18 12.89
N ALA A 115 -2.19 8.90 12.51
CA ALA A 115 -2.70 8.45 11.23
C ALA A 115 -3.44 7.13 11.44
N ALA A 116 -4.58 7.02 10.79
CA ALA A 116 -5.31 5.79 10.65
C ALA A 116 -4.50 4.80 9.80
N VAL A 117 -4.52 3.55 10.24
CA VAL A 117 -3.96 2.40 9.52
C VAL A 117 -5.01 1.30 9.47
N ALA A 118 -4.81 0.32 8.61
CA ALA A 118 -5.52 -0.94 8.70
C ALA A 118 -4.60 -2.03 9.25
N GLU A 119 -5.23 -3.04 9.81
CA GLU A 119 -4.60 -4.31 10.15
C GLU A 119 -5.26 -5.40 9.32
N VAL A 120 -4.44 -6.26 8.72
CA VAL A 120 -4.87 -7.47 8.03
C VAL A 120 -4.27 -8.68 8.72
N ALA A 121 -5.12 -9.64 9.09
CA ALA A 121 -4.71 -10.90 9.68
C ALA A 121 -5.27 -12.06 8.87
N VAL A 122 -4.42 -13.07 8.64
CA VAL A 122 -4.81 -14.35 8.05
C VAL A 122 -5.04 -15.35 9.17
N ASP A 123 -6.24 -15.93 9.19
CA ASP A 123 -6.72 -16.80 10.26
C ASP A 123 -6.39 -16.17 11.63
N ASP A 124 -5.76 -16.92 12.53
CA ASP A 124 -5.38 -16.47 13.86
C ASP A 124 -3.91 -16.00 13.93
N GLY A 125 -3.33 -15.65 12.77
CA GLY A 125 -1.99 -15.11 12.64
C GLY A 125 -1.85 -13.65 13.11
N GLU A 126 -0.60 -13.23 13.26
CA GLU A 126 -0.25 -11.88 13.68
C GLU A 126 -0.72 -10.82 12.65
N PRO A 127 -1.36 -9.73 13.08
CA PRO A 127 -1.81 -8.69 12.16
C PRO A 127 -0.64 -7.95 11.48
N ILE A 128 -0.78 -7.74 10.17
CA ILE A 128 0.07 -6.89 9.34
C ILE A 128 -0.56 -5.50 9.25
N THR A 129 0.23 -4.48 9.55
CA THR A 129 -0.13 -3.07 9.37
C THR A 129 -0.13 -2.73 7.90
N VAL A 130 -1.18 -2.05 7.47
CA VAL A 130 -1.38 -1.59 6.10
C VAL A 130 -1.64 -0.09 6.13
N LEU A 131 -0.97 0.62 5.23
CA LEU A 131 -0.96 2.08 5.16
C LEU A 131 -1.88 2.64 4.08
N ASN A 132 -2.13 1.88 3.02
CA ASN A 132 -2.94 2.32 1.88
C ASN A 132 -4.05 1.33 1.55
N ALA A 133 -3.71 0.08 1.23
CA ALA A 133 -4.69 -0.87 0.75
C ALA A 133 -4.24 -2.33 0.85
N VAL A 134 -5.25 -3.21 0.94
CA VAL A 134 -5.15 -4.66 0.76
C VAL A 134 -5.92 -5.07 -0.49
N SER A 135 -5.45 -6.08 -1.21
CA SER A 135 -6.22 -6.68 -2.30
C SER A 135 -6.15 -8.21 -2.35
N LEU A 136 -7.05 -8.81 -3.11
CA LEU A 136 -7.12 -10.23 -3.47
C LEU A 136 -7.48 -10.34 -4.96
N GLY A 137 -7.03 -11.40 -5.65
CA GLY A 137 -7.44 -11.69 -7.03
C GLY A 137 -6.53 -11.09 -8.10
N ALA A 138 -7.09 -10.66 -9.23
CA ALA A 138 -6.29 -10.25 -10.39
C ALA A 138 -5.27 -9.15 -10.06
N TYR A 139 -3.98 -9.43 -10.33
CA TYR A 139 -2.81 -8.59 -10.01
C TYR A 139 -1.95 -8.25 -11.23
N PRO A 140 -2.25 -7.18 -11.97
CA PRO A 140 -1.48 -6.78 -13.14
C PRO A 140 -0.14 -6.17 -12.78
N GLU A 141 -0.16 -5.25 -11.82
CA GLU A 141 0.98 -4.38 -11.55
C GLU A 141 2.03 -5.06 -10.66
N LEU A 142 1.64 -6.06 -9.87
CA LEU A 142 2.56 -6.78 -8.98
C LEU A 142 3.24 -8.00 -9.62
N LEU A 143 2.62 -8.59 -10.65
CA LEU A 143 3.28 -9.61 -11.48
C LEU A 143 4.31 -8.97 -12.43
N ALA A 144 4.06 -7.73 -12.87
CA ALA A 144 4.95 -7.01 -13.78
C ALA A 144 6.30 -6.63 -13.17
N GLU A 145 6.40 -6.49 -11.84
CA GLU A 145 7.67 -6.18 -11.16
C GLU A 145 8.56 -7.43 -10.94
N ARG A 146 8.00 -8.65 -11.04
CA ARG A 146 8.77 -9.91 -10.97
C ARG A 146 9.31 -10.40 -12.33
N GLU A 147 8.84 -9.86 -13.46
CA GLU A 147 9.38 -10.17 -14.80
C GLU A 147 10.22 -9.03 -15.40
N LYS A 148 11.20 -8.50 -14.65
CA LYS A 148 12.35 -7.83 -15.29
C LYS A 148 13.30 -8.87 -15.86
N ARG A 149 12.90 -9.51 -16.97
CA ARG A 149 13.78 -10.12 -17.99
C ARG A 149 12.95 -10.63 -19.18
N THR A 150 12.57 -9.74 -20.08
CA THR A 150 12.74 -10.00 -21.53
C THR A 150 12.52 -8.72 -22.33
N SER A 151 13.55 -8.31 -23.06
CA SER A 151 13.46 -7.30 -24.10
C SER A 151 12.80 -7.91 -25.34
N LEU A 152 11.51 -7.72 -25.51
CA LEU A 152 10.83 -7.95 -26.80
C LEU A 152 9.98 -6.74 -27.14
N GLY A 153 10.17 -6.26 -28.38
CA GLY A 153 9.60 -5.07 -29.03
C GLY A 153 8.46 -4.33 -28.32
N LYS A 154 8.67 -3.01 -28.17
CA LYS A 154 7.95 -1.94 -27.46
C LYS A 154 6.39 -1.90 -27.49
N TRP A 155 5.70 -2.82 -28.14
CA TRP A 155 4.23 -2.94 -28.14
C TRP A 155 3.72 -4.38 -28.04
N TRP A 156 4.42 -5.35 -28.67
CA TRP A 156 4.13 -6.77 -28.53
C TRP A 156 4.37 -7.29 -27.12
N GLY A 157 5.41 -6.80 -26.42
CA GLY A 157 5.65 -7.13 -25.02
C GLY A 157 4.47 -6.74 -24.11
N GLY A 158 3.87 -5.57 -24.35
CA GLY A 158 2.69 -5.11 -23.63
C GLY A 158 1.43 -5.94 -23.93
N ALA A 159 1.24 -6.36 -25.19
CA ALA A 159 0.10 -7.19 -25.58
C ALA A 159 0.20 -8.63 -25.03
N VAL A 160 1.41 -9.22 -25.02
CA VAL A 160 1.66 -10.55 -24.43
C VAL A 160 1.52 -10.51 -22.90
N ALA A 161 2.01 -9.45 -22.25
CA ALA A 161 1.81 -9.24 -20.81
C ALA A 161 0.32 -9.13 -20.47
N ALA A 162 -0.44 -8.29 -21.21
CA ALA A 162 -1.88 -8.15 -21.04
C ALA A 162 -2.64 -9.47 -21.33
N TRP A 163 -2.20 -10.26 -22.32
CA TRP A 163 -2.81 -11.57 -22.61
C TRP A 163 -2.54 -12.59 -21.50
N ARG A 164 -1.31 -12.64 -20.96
CA ARG A 164 -0.97 -13.49 -19.81
C ARG A 164 -1.73 -13.07 -18.56
N GLU A 165 -1.91 -11.78 -18.35
CA GLU A 165 -2.70 -11.20 -17.27
C GLU A 165 -4.19 -11.57 -17.38
N ILE A 166 -4.76 -11.55 -18.59
CA ILE A 166 -6.11 -12.06 -18.86
C ILE A 166 -6.20 -13.55 -18.57
N GLN A 167 -5.18 -14.35 -18.93
CA GLN A 167 -5.16 -15.79 -18.68
C GLN A 167 -4.95 -16.14 -17.20
N GLY A 168 -4.18 -15.33 -16.46
CA GLY A 168 -3.93 -15.46 -15.02
C GLY A 168 -5.00 -14.83 -14.13
N ALA A 169 -6.05 -14.23 -14.69
CA ALA A 169 -7.22 -13.80 -13.92
C ALA A 169 -7.99 -15.04 -13.45
N HIS A 170 -7.73 -15.47 -12.22
CA HIS A 170 -8.45 -16.55 -11.56
C HIS A 170 -9.66 -16.01 -10.78
N ARG A 171 -10.73 -16.80 -10.77
CA ARG A 171 -11.89 -16.51 -9.93
C ARG A 171 -11.57 -16.99 -8.53
N ILE A 172 -11.81 -16.13 -7.56
CA ILE A 172 -11.70 -16.45 -6.15
C ILE A 172 -13.11 -16.47 -5.58
N GLU A 173 -13.38 -17.39 -4.67
CA GLU A 173 -14.60 -17.35 -3.89
C GLU A 173 -14.34 -16.63 -2.57
N VAL A 174 -15.26 -15.73 -2.22
CA VAL A 174 -15.27 -15.04 -0.94
C VAL A 174 -16.62 -15.24 -0.26
N VAL A 175 -16.59 -15.42 1.06
CA VAL A 175 -17.78 -15.43 1.91
C VAL A 175 -17.68 -14.29 2.91
N ARG A 176 -18.69 -13.43 2.93
CA ARG A 176 -18.85 -12.31 3.86
C ARG A 176 -20.25 -12.37 4.46
N ASP A 177 -20.37 -12.33 5.79
CA ASP A 177 -21.66 -12.34 6.49
C ASP A 177 -22.58 -13.50 6.03
N GLY A 178 -21.99 -14.69 5.82
CA GLY A 178 -22.69 -15.88 5.31
C GLY A 178 -23.05 -15.85 3.82
N ARG A 179 -22.82 -14.75 3.11
CA ARG A 179 -23.09 -14.60 1.68
C ARG A 179 -21.86 -14.96 0.85
N ARG A 180 -22.01 -15.97 -0.01
CA ARG A 180 -20.97 -16.42 -0.94
C ARG A 180 -21.02 -15.62 -2.23
N ALA A 181 -19.86 -15.16 -2.69
CA ALA A 181 -19.67 -14.52 -3.99
C ALA A 181 -18.44 -15.10 -4.70
N VAL A 182 -18.52 -15.21 -6.02
CA VAL A 182 -17.36 -15.51 -6.87
C VAL A 182 -16.91 -14.21 -7.50
N VAL A 183 -15.64 -13.87 -7.32
CA VAL A 183 -15.10 -12.54 -7.61
C VAL A 183 -13.81 -12.65 -8.42
N TRP A 184 -13.54 -11.62 -9.22
CA TRP A 184 -12.25 -11.45 -9.88
C TRP A 184 -11.22 -10.80 -8.96
N SER A 185 -11.67 -9.89 -8.12
CA SER A 185 -10.84 -9.20 -7.15
C SER A 185 -11.64 -8.63 -6.00
N VAL A 186 -10.94 -8.42 -4.89
CA VAL A 186 -11.39 -7.61 -3.76
C VAL A 186 -10.31 -6.57 -3.50
N PHE A 187 -10.69 -5.32 -3.33
CA PHE A 187 -9.79 -4.23 -2.98
C PHE A 187 -10.31 -3.53 -1.74
N ALA A 188 -9.50 -3.37 -0.70
CA ALA A 188 -9.83 -2.67 0.53
C ALA A 188 -8.87 -1.50 0.69
N GLY A 189 -9.32 -0.28 0.37
CA GLY A 189 -8.56 0.94 0.62
C GLY A 189 -8.84 1.52 2.00
N ILE A 190 -7.89 2.24 2.57
CA ILE A 190 -8.09 2.99 3.82
C ILE A 190 -8.60 4.40 3.48
N GLY A 191 -9.67 4.80 4.16
CA GLY A 191 -10.40 6.03 3.94
C GLY A 191 -11.46 5.94 2.84
N HIS A 192 -12.36 6.92 2.83
CA HIS A 192 -13.31 7.12 1.74
C HIS A 192 -12.54 7.63 0.53
N GLY A 193 -12.55 6.89 -0.57
CA GLY A 193 -12.04 7.46 -1.80
C GLY A 193 -13.10 7.71 -2.87
N ASP A 194 -12.65 8.29 -3.98
CA ASP A 194 -13.45 8.67 -5.14
C ASP A 194 -14.40 7.54 -5.60
N PRO A 195 -15.73 7.75 -5.48
CA PRO A 195 -16.75 6.79 -5.93
C PRO A 195 -16.68 6.45 -7.42
N ARG A 196 -16.01 7.29 -8.24
CA ARG A 196 -15.93 7.13 -9.71
C ARG A 196 -14.78 6.22 -10.17
N ARG A 197 -13.83 5.89 -9.28
CA ARG A 197 -12.72 4.97 -9.59
C ARG A 197 -13.14 3.52 -9.33
N ILE A 198 -12.37 2.53 -9.77
CA ILE A 198 -12.64 1.10 -9.50
C ILE A 198 -11.71 0.55 -8.42
N ALA A 199 -10.43 0.95 -8.43
CA ALA A 199 -9.49 0.71 -7.33
C ALA A 199 -8.79 2.04 -6.99
N MET A 200 -8.45 2.23 -5.71
CA MET A 200 -7.86 3.48 -5.22
C MET A 200 -6.61 3.19 -4.41
N MET A 201 -5.46 3.36 -5.05
CA MET A 201 -4.17 3.15 -4.43
C MET A 201 -3.72 4.31 -3.53
N GLN A 202 -4.51 5.39 -3.47
CA GLN A 202 -4.17 6.60 -2.72
C GLN A 202 -5.31 6.96 -1.77
N ARG A 203 -4.97 7.08 -0.49
CA ARG A 203 -5.82 7.71 0.50
C ARG A 203 -5.73 9.24 0.39
N SER A 204 -6.83 9.92 0.70
CA SER A 204 -6.96 11.38 0.68
C SER A 204 -6.60 12.03 2.01
N ASP A 205 -6.76 11.32 3.13
CA ASP A 205 -6.55 11.83 4.49
C ASP A 205 -5.78 10.80 5.34
N LEU A 206 -5.08 11.28 6.37
CA LEU A 206 -4.45 10.46 7.39
C LEU A 206 -5.46 9.92 8.38
N ASP A 207 -6.52 10.68 8.68
CA ASP A 207 -7.34 10.45 9.89
C ASP A 207 -8.61 9.62 9.60
N ASP A 208 -8.86 9.28 8.34
CA ASP A 208 -10.07 8.58 7.90
C ASP A 208 -9.99 7.06 8.14
N ALA A 209 -10.43 6.65 9.32
CA ALA A 209 -10.33 5.28 9.82
C ALA A 209 -11.47 4.36 9.35
N VAL A 210 -11.73 4.32 8.05
CA VAL A 210 -12.67 3.35 7.42
C VAL A 210 -11.98 2.51 6.35
N LEU A 211 -12.54 1.34 6.04
CA LEU A 211 -12.20 0.53 4.87
C LEU A 211 -13.23 0.80 3.77
N ASP A 212 -12.78 1.24 2.60
CA ASP A 212 -13.56 1.27 1.35
C ASP A 212 -13.28 -0.02 0.59
N LEU A 213 -14.14 -1.03 0.84
CA LEU A 213 -14.07 -2.35 0.23
C LEU A 213 -14.82 -2.36 -1.10
N ARG A 214 -14.14 -2.86 -2.13
CA ARG A 214 -14.61 -2.92 -3.52
C ARG A 214 -14.49 -4.33 -4.02
N VAL A 215 -15.64 -4.94 -4.29
CA VAL A 215 -15.75 -6.33 -4.70
C VAL A 215 -16.13 -6.38 -6.17
N HIS A 216 -15.25 -6.94 -6.99
CA HIS A 216 -15.50 -7.14 -8.40
C HIS A 216 -16.07 -8.54 -8.64
N HIS A 217 -17.40 -8.63 -8.75
CA HIS A 217 -18.13 -9.87 -8.97
C HIS A 217 -17.81 -10.48 -10.34
N ALA A 218 -17.62 -11.79 -10.39
CA ALA A 218 -17.24 -12.53 -11.59
C ALA A 218 -18.43 -12.84 -12.53
N ARG A 219 -19.26 -11.82 -12.83
CA ARG A 219 -20.44 -11.92 -13.71
C ARG A 219 -20.14 -11.65 -15.19
N GLY A 220 -18.95 -11.12 -15.49
CA GLY A 220 -18.46 -10.81 -16.83
C GLY A 220 -17.29 -11.66 -17.32
N THR A 221 -16.74 -11.32 -18.49
CA THR A 221 -15.58 -12.01 -19.09
C THR A 221 -14.26 -11.59 -18.42
N ARG A 222 -13.22 -12.43 -18.52
CA ARG A 222 -11.86 -12.13 -18.02
C ARG A 222 -11.31 -10.81 -18.59
N LEU A 223 -11.69 -10.45 -19.81
CA LEU A 223 -11.32 -9.18 -20.45
C LEU A 223 -11.85 -7.96 -19.67
N ARG A 224 -13.08 -8.04 -19.13
CA ARG A 224 -13.63 -6.97 -18.28
C ARG A 224 -12.97 -6.93 -16.91
N ALA A 225 -12.58 -8.10 -16.38
CA ALA A 225 -11.80 -8.21 -15.15
C ALA A 225 -10.49 -7.41 -15.27
N VAL A 226 -9.73 -7.64 -16.33
CA VAL A 226 -8.48 -6.93 -16.61
C VAL A 226 -8.72 -5.44 -16.90
N ALA A 227 -9.74 -5.09 -17.69
CA ALA A 227 -10.05 -3.69 -17.98
C ALA A 227 -10.38 -2.87 -16.72
N SER A 228 -10.89 -3.51 -15.66
CA SER A 228 -11.19 -2.86 -14.37
C SER A 228 -9.94 -2.42 -13.59
N LEU A 229 -8.79 -3.00 -13.94
CA LEU A 229 -7.49 -2.75 -13.34
C LEU A 229 -6.68 -1.73 -14.18
N ALA A 230 -7.32 -1.01 -15.11
CA ALA A 230 -6.68 0.05 -15.84
C ALA A 230 -6.56 1.32 -14.97
N PHE A 231 -5.33 1.72 -14.62
CA PHE A 231 -5.11 2.87 -13.74
C PHE A 231 -4.87 4.21 -14.47
N GLY A 232 -4.58 4.17 -15.77
CA GLY A 232 -4.31 5.37 -16.59
C GLY A 232 -5.59 6.05 -17.09
N ARG A 233 -5.71 7.38 -16.93
CA ARG A 233 -6.91 8.16 -17.38
C ARG A 233 -7.26 7.93 -18.86
N ARG A 234 -6.26 7.86 -19.73
CA ARG A 234 -6.44 7.58 -21.17
C ARG A 234 -6.88 6.14 -21.44
N MET A 235 -6.30 5.18 -20.69
CA MET A 235 -6.67 3.77 -20.80
C MET A 235 -8.09 3.53 -20.31
N LEU A 236 -8.46 4.14 -19.18
CA LEU A 236 -9.83 4.12 -18.66
C LEU A 236 -10.84 4.71 -19.65
N ALA A 237 -10.51 5.84 -20.28
CA ALA A 237 -11.37 6.45 -21.31
C ALA A 237 -11.56 5.52 -22.53
N LEU A 238 -10.48 4.88 -23.00
CA LEU A 238 -10.52 3.92 -24.09
C LEU A 238 -11.35 2.68 -23.74
N MET A 239 -11.13 2.08 -22.56
CA MET A 239 -11.90 0.92 -22.10
C MET A 239 -13.39 1.24 -21.94
N ARG A 240 -13.71 2.48 -21.53
CA ARG A 240 -15.08 2.99 -21.46
C ARG A 240 -15.69 3.12 -22.86
N ALA A 241 -14.96 3.69 -23.81
CA ALA A 241 -15.41 3.83 -25.21
C ALA A 241 -15.66 2.47 -25.87
N LEU A 242 -14.80 1.48 -25.59
CA LEU A 242 -14.92 0.11 -26.10
C LEU A 242 -15.95 -0.75 -25.35
N ARG A 243 -16.65 -0.20 -24.34
CA ARG A 243 -17.60 -0.92 -23.46
C ARG A 243 -16.98 -2.16 -22.79
N LEU A 244 -15.69 -2.08 -22.49
CA LEU A 244 -14.92 -3.14 -21.83
C LEU A 244 -14.86 -2.98 -20.32
N LEU A 245 -15.20 -1.80 -19.78
CA LEU A 245 -15.35 -1.63 -18.33
C LEU A 245 -16.49 -2.51 -17.79
N PRO A 246 -16.32 -3.13 -16.62
CA PRO A 246 -17.42 -3.85 -15.98
C PRO A 246 -18.57 -2.87 -15.67
N PRO A 247 -19.83 -3.28 -15.87
CA PRO A 247 -20.97 -2.48 -15.45
C PRO A 247 -20.91 -2.26 -13.93
N ALA A 248 -21.48 -1.14 -13.46
CA ALA A 248 -21.49 -0.82 -12.03
C ALA A 248 -22.17 -1.92 -11.17
N SER A 249 -23.06 -2.72 -11.77
CA SER A 249 -23.67 -3.89 -11.14
C SER A 249 -22.70 -5.02 -10.76
N ASP A 250 -21.51 -5.03 -11.36
CA ASP A 250 -20.46 -6.01 -11.08
C ASP A 250 -19.49 -5.50 -10.00
N LEU A 251 -19.65 -4.25 -9.57
CA LEU A 251 -18.84 -3.61 -8.53
C LEU A 251 -19.70 -3.32 -7.31
N GLU A 252 -19.47 -4.06 -6.23
CA GLU A 252 -20.07 -3.77 -4.93
C GLU A 252 -19.11 -2.91 -4.11
N ARG A 253 -19.62 -1.85 -3.50
CA ARG A 253 -18.87 -0.98 -2.58
C ARG A 253 -19.45 -1.11 -1.18
N ILE A 254 -18.57 -1.35 -0.21
CA ILE A 254 -18.89 -1.44 1.22
C ILE A 254 -17.94 -0.51 1.96
N VAL A 255 -18.47 0.28 2.89
CA VAL A 255 -17.66 1.11 3.79
C VAL A 255 -17.87 0.60 5.21
N ALA A 256 -16.81 0.19 5.88
CA ALA A 256 -16.87 -0.37 7.24
C ALA A 256 -15.55 -0.15 7.99
N SER A 257 -15.58 -0.13 9.33
CA SER A 257 -14.35 -0.12 10.15
C SER A 257 -13.69 -1.50 10.24
N SER A 258 -14.42 -2.57 9.93
CA SER A 258 -13.91 -3.94 9.92
C SER A 258 -14.66 -4.81 8.94
N VAL A 259 -13.96 -5.76 8.32
CA VAL A 259 -14.50 -6.75 7.40
C VAL A 259 -13.81 -8.08 7.67
N GLU A 260 -14.58 -9.18 7.70
CA GLU A 260 -14.05 -10.53 7.65
C GLU A 260 -14.48 -11.20 6.34
N LEU A 261 -13.53 -11.83 5.66
CA LEU A 261 -13.74 -12.60 4.44
C LEU A 261 -13.22 -14.01 4.64
N THR A 262 -14.04 -15.03 4.40
CA THR A 262 -13.50 -16.38 4.15
C THR A 262 -13.15 -16.48 2.67
N VAL A 263 -11.88 -16.69 2.36
CA VAL A 263 -11.34 -16.75 1.01
C VAL A 263 -11.08 -18.20 0.63
N ARG A 264 -11.58 -18.61 -0.54
CA ARG A 264 -11.29 -19.90 -1.17
C ARG A 264 -10.62 -19.65 -2.53
N PRO A 265 -9.28 -19.77 -2.61
CA PRO A 265 -8.53 -19.46 -3.83
C PRO A 265 -8.90 -20.34 -5.01
N GLY A 266 -9.24 -21.62 -4.79
CA GLY A 266 -9.42 -22.59 -5.87
C GLY A 266 -8.10 -22.78 -6.62
N ASP A 267 -8.12 -22.55 -7.94
CA ASP A 267 -6.92 -22.59 -8.78
C ASP A 267 -6.11 -21.28 -8.74
N ALA A 268 -6.59 -20.25 -8.04
CA ALA A 268 -5.86 -19.00 -7.89
C ALA A 268 -4.66 -19.15 -6.95
N PRO A 269 -3.58 -18.39 -7.14
CA PRO A 269 -2.54 -18.26 -6.13
C PRO A 269 -3.13 -17.82 -4.80
N ALA A 270 -2.78 -18.53 -3.72
CA ALA A 270 -3.23 -18.22 -2.37
C ALA A 270 -2.37 -17.11 -1.76
N VAL A 271 -2.56 -15.90 -2.27
CA VAL A 271 -1.83 -14.71 -1.84
C VAL A 271 -2.78 -13.53 -1.71
N PHE A 272 -2.39 -12.58 -0.87
CA PHE A 272 -2.95 -11.23 -0.87
C PHE A 272 -1.81 -10.23 -0.98
N ALA A 273 -2.12 -9.03 -1.44
CA ALA A 273 -1.14 -7.95 -1.48
C ALA A 273 -1.57 -6.84 -0.54
N HIS A 274 -0.58 -6.16 0.02
CA HIS A 274 -0.78 -5.00 0.87
C HIS A 274 0.36 -4.00 0.65
N ASP A 275 0.04 -2.72 0.46
CA ASP A 275 1.04 -1.65 0.24
C ASP A 275 2.10 -1.94 -0.85
N GLY A 276 1.75 -2.76 -1.85
CA GLY A 276 2.66 -3.18 -2.92
C GLY A 276 3.51 -4.42 -2.62
N GLU A 277 3.42 -4.98 -1.42
CA GLU A 277 4.03 -6.25 -1.03
C GLU A 277 3.05 -7.42 -1.18
N ILE A 278 3.57 -8.63 -1.36
CA ILE A 278 2.77 -9.87 -1.48
C ILE A 278 3.00 -10.73 -0.24
N ALA A 279 1.91 -11.17 0.38
CA ALA A 279 1.91 -12.11 1.48
C ALA A 279 1.24 -13.43 1.06
N GLU A 280 1.88 -14.54 1.43
CA GLU A 280 1.34 -15.89 1.20
C GLU A 280 0.22 -16.23 2.19
N ALA A 281 -0.70 -17.07 1.76
CA ALA A 281 -1.84 -17.55 2.55
C ALA A 281 -2.11 -19.04 2.28
N PRO A 282 -2.84 -19.73 3.17
CA PRO A 282 -3.18 -21.15 2.99
C PRO A 282 -3.95 -21.44 1.70
N ALA A 283 -3.46 -22.38 0.90
CA ALA A 283 -4.08 -22.77 -0.38
C ALA A 283 -5.47 -23.42 -0.24
N THR A 284 -5.73 -24.05 0.90
CA THR A 284 -7.03 -24.67 1.23
C THR A 284 -8.14 -23.66 1.50
N GLY A 285 -7.80 -22.37 1.58
CA GLY A 285 -8.66 -21.28 2.03
C GLY A 285 -8.32 -20.80 3.42
N PHE A 286 -8.69 -19.55 3.70
CA PHE A 286 -8.29 -18.81 4.91
C PHE A 286 -9.32 -17.74 5.27
N ARG A 287 -9.36 -17.33 6.54
CA ARG A 287 -10.09 -16.13 6.97
C ARG A 287 -9.17 -14.91 6.86
N LEU A 288 -9.60 -13.88 6.14
CA LEU A 288 -8.93 -12.59 6.07
C LEU A 288 -9.72 -11.59 6.92
N ARG A 289 -9.14 -11.17 8.04
CA ARG A 289 -9.72 -10.17 8.94
C ARG A 289 -9.05 -8.83 8.68
N LEU A 290 -9.84 -7.83 8.27
CA LEU A 290 -9.40 -6.46 8.10
C LEU A 290 -10.09 -5.56 9.13
N ARG A 291 -9.33 -4.65 9.76
CA ARG A 291 -9.88 -3.62 10.63
C ARG A 291 -9.07 -2.34 10.55
N THR A 292 -9.72 -1.19 10.71
CA THR A 292 -9.01 0.10 10.87
C THR A 292 -8.65 0.36 12.33
N VAL A 293 -7.62 1.17 12.53
CA VAL A 293 -7.18 1.70 13.82
C VAL A 293 -6.93 3.19 13.64
N SER A 294 -7.78 4.04 14.22
CA SER A 294 -7.80 5.49 13.95
C SER A 294 -6.52 6.22 14.33
N ASP A 295 -5.93 5.90 15.48
CA ASP A 295 -4.65 6.45 15.92
C ASP A 295 -3.54 5.41 15.81
N GLY A 296 -3.58 4.64 14.71
CA GLY A 296 -2.76 3.46 14.53
C GLY A 296 -1.27 3.75 14.44
N LEU A 297 -0.87 4.93 13.95
CA LEU A 297 0.52 5.31 13.77
C LEU A 297 0.75 6.77 14.16
N ARG A 298 1.85 7.06 14.86
CA ARG A 298 2.32 8.43 15.08
C ARG A 298 3.37 8.76 14.03
N VAL A 299 3.18 9.85 13.29
CA VAL A 299 4.07 10.26 12.20
C VAL A 299 4.48 11.72 12.36
N TYR A 300 5.76 12.03 12.12
CA TYR A 300 6.21 13.41 11.97
C TYR A 300 5.71 13.96 10.64
N ALA A 301 4.82 14.95 10.70
CA ALA A 301 4.18 15.54 9.53
C ALA A 301 3.89 17.02 9.77
N PRO A 302 3.86 17.86 8.73
CA PRO A 302 3.43 19.25 8.86
C PRO A 302 2.07 19.35 9.54
N ALA A 303 1.85 20.43 10.30
CA ALA A 303 0.53 20.73 10.82
C ALA A 303 -0.43 20.85 9.63
N GLY A 304 -1.52 20.07 9.63
CA GLY A 304 -2.46 20.07 8.51
C GLY A 304 -3.02 21.47 8.28
N ALA A 305 -3.24 21.84 7.02
CA ALA A 305 -4.15 22.94 6.74
C ALA A 305 -5.52 22.57 7.32
N ALA A 306 -6.07 23.42 8.18
CA ALA A 306 -7.45 23.29 8.63
C ALA A 306 -8.35 23.12 7.39
N ARG A 307 -9.25 22.11 7.40
CA ARG A 307 -10.18 21.84 6.31
C ARG A 307 -10.80 23.15 5.84
N ALA A 308 -10.52 23.55 4.60
CA ALA A 308 -11.40 24.49 3.93
C ALA A 308 -12.77 23.81 3.88
N ALA A 309 -13.75 24.42 4.53
CA ALA A 309 -15.13 23.99 4.47
C ALA A 309 -15.52 23.80 3.00
N SER A 310 -16.21 22.69 2.74
CA SER A 310 -16.83 22.40 1.46
C SER A 310 -17.61 23.62 0.96
N GLU A 311 -17.19 24.21 -0.15
CA GLU A 311 -18.04 25.09 -0.94
C GLU A 311 -18.68 24.27 -2.06
N GLY A 312 -20.01 24.22 -2.03
CA GLY A 312 -20.90 24.13 -3.20
C GLY A 312 -21.05 22.78 -3.88
#